data_AF-A0A2D1SRB7-F1
#
_entry.id   AF-A0A2D1SRB7-F1
#
_cell.length_a   1.000
_cell.length_b   1.000
_cell.length_c   1.000
_cell.angle_alpha   90.00
_cell.angle_beta   90.00
_cell.angle_gamma   90.00
#
_symmetry.space_group_name_H-M   'P 1'
#
loop_
_entity.id
_entity.type
_entity.pdbx_description
1 polymer ?
#
loop_
_entity_poly.entity_id
_entity_poly.type
_entity_poly.pdbx_seq_one_letter_code
_entity_poly.pdbx_strand_id
1 'polypeptide(L)'
;MSGAITIAAFAMTNFFTAPFDPPIALLFIAFPFLIIMYFFFTMMFVFEKIHESLRINFDKLKTIYFTSFVLLISSTIYRIIQFKQKIQPHFEYKIGYLNPFSNNLFFNFWTFLVCLCLSALGSFYLKIRLKPVEIYKNEAEN
;
A
#
# COMPACT_ATOMS: atom_id res chain seq x y z
N MET A 1 -12.32 10.13 24.25
CA MET A 1 -11.41 10.84 23.32
C MET A 1 -11.48 10.31 21.88
N SER A 2 -11.61 9.01 21.61
CA SER A 2 -11.63 8.51 20.21
C SER A 2 -12.86 8.97 19.40
N GLY A 3 -14.07 8.97 19.99
CA GLY A 3 -15.30 9.37 19.27
C GLY A 3 -15.32 10.83 18.81
N ALA A 4 -14.75 11.75 19.60
CA ALA A 4 -14.64 13.16 19.21
C ALA A 4 -13.68 13.37 18.04
N ILE A 5 -12.59 12.59 17.99
CA ILE A 5 -11.63 12.60 16.87
C ILE A 5 -12.30 12.02 15.61
N THR A 6 -13.11 10.97 15.73
CA THR A 6 -13.84 10.38 14.60
C THR A 6 -14.91 11.31 14.05
N ILE A 7 -15.67 11.99 14.93
CA ILE A 7 -16.69 12.99 14.52
C ILE A 7 -16.02 14.21 13.90
N ALA A 8 -14.91 14.69 14.48
CA ALA A 8 -14.13 15.78 13.90
C ALA A 8 -13.56 15.40 12.54
N ALA A 9 -13.02 14.18 12.39
CA ALA A 9 -12.52 13.69 11.10
C ALA A 9 -13.65 13.62 10.05
N PHE A 10 -14.83 13.08 10.40
CA PHE A 10 -15.97 13.04 9.50
C PHE A 10 -16.50 14.43 9.12
N ALA A 11 -16.59 15.35 10.09
CA ALA A 11 -17.01 16.72 9.85
C ALA A 11 -15.99 17.47 8.98
N MET A 12 -14.70 17.28 9.23
CA MET A 12 -13.62 17.86 8.44
C MET A 12 -13.61 17.30 7.01
N THR A 13 -13.82 15.98 6.87
CA THR A 13 -13.98 15.33 5.57
C THR A 13 -15.16 15.92 4.81
N ASN A 14 -16.34 16.03 5.43
CA ASN A 14 -17.52 16.62 4.79
C ASN A 14 -17.30 18.09 4.40
N PHE A 15 -16.64 18.86 5.25
CA PHE A 15 -16.34 20.28 5.01
C PHE A 15 -15.35 20.47 3.85
N PHE A 16 -14.36 19.59 3.72
CA PHE A 16 -13.38 19.63 2.63
C PHE A 16 -13.84 18.97 1.33
N THR A 17 -14.82 18.07 1.38
CA THR A 17 -15.41 17.47 0.17
C THR A 17 -16.56 18.29 -0.43
N ALA A 18 -17.15 19.22 0.33
CA ALA A 18 -18.29 20.03 -0.12
C ALA A 18 -17.90 21.08 -1.19
N PRO A 19 -16.76 21.78 -1.10
CA PRO A 19 -16.18 22.52 -2.22
C PRO A 19 -14.97 21.74 -2.77
N PHE A 20 -15.09 21.20 -3.98
CA PHE A 20 -13.96 20.58 -4.70
C PHE A 20 -13.00 21.67 -5.23
N ASP A 21 -12.46 22.50 -4.34
CA ASP A 21 -11.44 23.49 -4.70
C ASP A 21 -10.07 22.79 -4.86
N PRO A 22 -9.36 23.02 -5.99
CA PRO A 22 -8.14 22.30 -6.35
C PRO A 22 -7.05 22.21 -5.26
N PRO A 23 -6.73 23.27 -4.48
CA PRO A 23 -5.70 23.18 -3.45
C PRO A 23 -6.12 22.35 -2.23
N ILE A 24 -7.42 22.33 -1.90
CA ILE A 24 -7.97 21.60 -0.76
C ILE A 24 -8.10 20.11 -1.07
N ALA A 25 -8.49 19.77 -2.30
CA ALA A 25 -8.54 18.39 -2.78
C ALA A 25 -7.14 17.73 -2.72
N LEU A 26 -6.08 18.48 -3.00
CA LEU A 26 -4.70 17.97 -2.95
C LEU A 26 -4.27 17.64 -1.52
N LEU A 27 -4.65 18.49 -0.55
CA LEU A 27 -4.40 18.25 0.87
C LEU A 27 -5.18 17.03 1.39
N PHE A 28 -6.43 16.89 0.94
CA PHE A 28 -7.30 15.76 1.28
C PHE A 28 -6.81 14.41 0.71
N ILE A 29 -6.06 14.43 -0.40
CA ILE A 29 -5.41 13.22 -0.95
C ILE A 29 -4.06 12.98 -0.26
N ALA A 30 -3.26 14.02 -0.07
CA ALA A 30 -1.91 13.92 0.49
C ALA A 30 -1.91 13.44 1.95
N PHE A 31 -2.86 13.92 2.76
CA PHE A 31 -2.87 13.60 4.19
C PHE A 31 -3.16 12.12 4.50
N PRO A 32 -4.24 11.50 3.97
CA PRO A 32 -4.46 10.06 4.08
C PRO A 32 -3.34 9.24 3.43
N PHE A 33 -2.78 9.71 2.32
CA PHE A 33 -1.67 9.05 1.65
C PHE A 33 -0.44 8.92 2.57
N LEU A 34 -0.08 9.98 3.31
CA LEU A 34 1.03 9.93 4.28
C LEU A 34 0.78 8.92 5.41
N ILE A 35 -0.46 8.86 5.93
CA ILE A 35 -0.84 7.88 6.96
C ILE A 35 -0.72 6.45 6.42
N ILE A 36 -1.21 6.22 5.19
CA ILE A 36 -1.15 4.93 4.52
C ILE A 36 0.31 4.53 4.23
N MET A 37 1.15 5.47 3.78
CA MET A 37 2.57 5.23 3.57
C MET A 37 3.28 4.88 4.87
N TYR A 38 3.01 5.62 5.95
CA TYR A 38 3.58 5.33 7.27
C TYR A 38 3.19 3.93 7.76
N PHE A 39 1.93 3.53 7.56
CA PHE A 39 1.47 2.18 7.87
C PHE A 39 2.27 1.12 7.11
N PHE A 40 2.41 1.26 5.78
CA PHE A 40 3.14 0.29 4.97
C PHE A 40 4.63 0.25 5.30
N PHE A 41 5.24 1.39 5.66
CA PHE A 41 6.62 1.45 6.13
C PHE A 41 6.78 0.72 7.47
N THR A 42 5.86 0.94 8.41
CA THR A 42 5.83 0.23 9.70
C THR A 42 5.69 -1.28 9.50
N MET A 43 4.85 -1.71 8.56
CA MET A 43 4.68 -3.12 8.22
C MET A 43 5.96 -3.79 7.71
N MET A 44 6.92 -3.04 7.15
CA MET A 44 8.23 -3.62 6.75
C MET A 44 8.97 -4.18 7.98
N PHE A 45 8.99 -3.47 9.10
CA PHE A 45 9.63 -3.95 10.33
C PHE A 45 8.87 -5.12 10.96
N VAL A 46 7.54 -5.11 10.87
CA VAL A 46 6.71 -6.24 11.32
C VAL A 46 7.04 -7.48 10.51
N PHE A 47 7.14 -7.37 9.18
CA PHE A 47 7.52 -8.47 8.31
C PHE A 47 8.93 -8.97 8.58
N GLU A 48 9.89 -8.07 8.84
CA GLU A 48 11.25 -8.46 9.25
C GLU A 48 11.22 -9.37 10.48
N LYS A 49 10.47 -9.00 11.53
CA LYS A 49 10.32 -9.82 12.74
C LYS A 49 9.61 -11.14 12.48
N ILE A 50 8.59 -11.14 11.62
CA ILE A 50 7.90 -12.37 11.19
C ILE A 50 8.87 -13.31 10.45
N HIS A 51 9.70 -12.78 9.55
CA HIS A 51 10.68 -13.57 8.81
C HIS A 51 11.74 -14.17 9.72
N GLU A 52 12.19 -13.43 10.75
CA GLU A 52 13.08 -13.94 11.80
C GLU A 52 12.41 -15.07 12.61
N SER A 53 11.15 -14.88 13.00
CA SER A 53 10.41 -15.85 13.81
C SER A 53 10.13 -17.15 13.05
N LEU A 54 9.88 -17.09 11.74
CA LEU A 54 9.43 -18.26 10.96
C LEU A 54 10.54 -19.28 10.72
N ARG A 55 11.83 -18.94 10.87
CA ARG A 55 12.99 -19.81 10.55
C ARG A 55 12.92 -20.45 9.15
N ILE A 56 12.13 -19.90 8.23
CA ILE A 56 12.03 -20.36 6.84
C ILE A 56 13.20 -19.75 6.05
N ASN A 57 13.65 -20.45 5.01
CA ASN A 57 14.65 -19.93 4.10
C ASN A 57 14.17 -18.61 3.45
N PHE A 58 14.99 -17.56 3.57
CA PHE A 58 14.75 -16.22 3.06
C PHE A 58 14.45 -16.23 1.55
N ASP A 59 15.14 -17.05 0.77
CA ASP A 59 14.93 -17.13 -0.68
C ASP A 59 13.55 -17.70 -1.04
N LYS A 60 13.07 -18.67 -0.26
CA LYS A 60 11.72 -19.23 -0.44
C LYS A 60 10.65 -18.19 -0.11
N LEU A 61 10.78 -17.47 1.00
CA LEU A 61 9.83 -16.41 1.37
C LEU A 61 9.80 -15.29 0.33
N LYS A 62 10.98 -14.82 -0.12
CA LYS A 62 11.09 -13.81 -1.17
C LYS A 62 10.40 -14.25 -2.46
N THR A 63 10.61 -15.50 -2.86
CA THR A 63 9.95 -16.07 -4.05
C THR A 63 8.43 -16.08 -3.90
N ILE A 64 7.91 -16.53 -2.74
CA ILE A 64 6.47 -16.54 -2.47
C ILE A 64 5.88 -15.13 -2.57
N TYR A 65 6.46 -14.16 -1.88
CA TYR A 65 5.95 -12.77 -1.93
C TYR A 65 6.01 -12.18 -3.33
N PHE A 66 7.08 -12.45 -4.07
CA PHE A 66 7.23 -11.99 -5.44
C PHE A 66 6.19 -12.63 -6.38
N THR A 67 5.99 -13.94 -6.29
CA THR A 67 4.97 -14.65 -7.08
C THR A 67 3.57 -14.13 -6.75
N SER A 68 3.24 -13.98 -5.46
CA SER A 68 1.96 -13.39 -5.04
C SER A 68 1.77 -11.97 -5.57
N PHE A 69 2.82 -11.14 -5.51
CA PHE A 69 2.80 -9.77 -6.04
C PHE A 69 2.51 -9.74 -7.54
N VAL A 70 3.22 -10.56 -8.33
CA VAL A 70 3.01 -10.66 -9.78
C VAL A 70 1.59 -11.11 -10.11
N LEU A 71 1.06 -12.12 -9.42
CA LEU A 71 -0.30 -12.60 -9.63
C LEU A 71 -1.35 -11.51 -9.32
N LEU A 72 -1.19 -10.80 -8.22
CA LEU A 72 -2.13 -9.75 -7.80
C LEU A 72 -2.10 -8.53 -8.74
N ILE A 73 -0.91 -8.11 -9.19
CA ILE A 73 -0.80 -7.06 -10.21
C ILE A 73 -1.41 -7.51 -11.53
N SER A 74 -1.15 -8.73 -11.96
CA SER A 74 -1.69 -9.27 -13.22
C SER A 74 -3.22 -9.31 -13.18
N SER A 75 -3.79 -9.74 -12.05
CA SER A 75 -5.24 -9.72 -11.82
C SER A 75 -5.80 -8.29 -11.86
N THR A 76 -5.09 -7.34 -11.26
CA THR A 76 -5.49 -5.92 -11.26
C THR A 76 -5.48 -5.37 -12.69
N ILE A 77 -4.38 -5.57 -13.44
CA ILE A 77 -4.24 -5.18 -14.86
C ILE A 77 -5.38 -5.78 -15.70
N TYR A 78 -5.67 -7.06 -15.52
CA TYR A 78 -6.77 -7.72 -16.22
C TYR A 78 -8.12 -7.03 -15.96
N ARG A 79 -8.42 -6.69 -14.70
CA ARG A 79 -9.65 -5.94 -14.35
C ARG A 79 -9.67 -4.54 -14.97
N ILE A 80 -8.53 -3.86 -15.04
CA ILE A 80 -8.42 -2.55 -15.72
C ILE A 80 -8.81 -2.69 -17.20
N ILE A 81 -8.28 -3.71 -17.88
CA ILE A 81 -8.56 -3.97 -19.29
C ILE A 81 -10.04 -4.29 -19.48
N GLN A 82 -10.61 -5.16 -18.64
CA GLN A 82 -12.04 -5.49 -18.68
C GLN A 82 -12.92 -4.26 -18.46
N PHE A 83 -12.57 -3.38 -17.51
CA PHE A 83 -13.28 -2.13 -17.29
C PHE A 83 -13.24 -1.24 -18.54
N LYS A 84 -12.04 -1.06 -19.12
CA LYS A 84 -11.84 -0.23 -20.32
C LYS A 84 -12.58 -0.78 -21.55
N GLN A 85 -12.67 -2.10 -21.70
CA GLN A 85 -13.28 -2.73 -22.88
C GLN A 85 -14.78 -2.93 -22.73
N LYS A 86 -15.27 -3.28 -21.54
CA LYS A 86 -16.68 -3.66 -21.34
C LYS A 86 -17.51 -2.57 -20.69
N ILE A 87 -16.95 -1.79 -19.78
CA ILE A 87 -17.73 -0.87 -18.94
C ILE A 87 -17.63 0.55 -19.51
N GLN A 88 -16.42 1.00 -19.86
CA GLN A 88 -16.17 2.33 -20.43
C GLN A 88 -17.05 2.70 -21.63
N PRO A 89 -17.32 1.82 -22.61
CA PRO A 89 -18.11 2.18 -23.80
C PRO A 89 -19.58 2.46 -23.50
N HIS A 90 -20.09 2.07 -22.32
CA HIS A 90 -21.46 2.33 -21.90
C HIS A 90 -21.65 3.71 -21.28
N PHE A 91 -20.59 4.52 -21.20
CA PHE A 91 -20.64 5.88 -20.69
C PHE A 91 -20.31 6.89 -21.79
N GLU A 92 -21.11 7.95 -21.86
CA GLU A 92 -20.93 9.05 -22.83
C GLU A 92 -19.62 9.82 -22.61
N TYR A 93 -19.10 9.83 -21.37
CA TYR A 93 -17.89 10.56 -20.97
C TYR A 93 -16.83 9.62 -20.41
N LYS A 94 -15.56 10.04 -20.52
CA LYS A 94 -14.45 9.23 -20.03
C LYS A 94 -14.47 9.17 -18.49
N ILE A 95 -14.97 8.07 -17.94
CA ILE A 95 -14.88 7.80 -16.51
C ILE A 95 -13.41 7.70 -16.06
N GLY A 96 -13.05 8.54 -15.09
CA GLY A 96 -11.76 8.47 -14.41
C GLY A 96 -11.66 7.30 -13.43
N TYR A 97 -10.45 6.96 -13.03
CA TYR A 97 -10.15 5.84 -12.10
C TYR A 97 -10.62 6.08 -10.66
N LEU A 98 -11.00 7.32 -10.31
CA LEU A 98 -11.49 7.74 -9.00
C LEU A 98 -13.03 7.85 -8.94
N ASN A 99 -13.74 7.43 -9.98
CA ASN A 99 -15.20 7.43 -9.98
C ASN A 99 -15.73 6.28 -9.09
N PRO A 100 -16.79 6.46 -8.28
CA PRO A 100 -17.38 5.40 -7.46
C PRO A 100 -17.55 4.03 -8.16
N PHE A 101 -17.93 4.01 -9.44
CA PHE A 101 -18.11 2.78 -10.23
C PHE A 101 -16.80 2.05 -10.56
N SER A 102 -15.69 2.78 -10.57
CA SER A 102 -14.37 2.31 -10.97
C SER A 102 -13.42 2.19 -9.77
N ASN A 103 -13.63 3.01 -8.74
CA ASN A 103 -12.84 3.08 -7.52
C ASN A 103 -12.83 1.73 -6.78
N ASN A 104 -13.96 1.02 -6.67
CA ASN A 104 -13.99 -0.30 -6.02
C ASN A 104 -13.31 -1.41 -6.85
N LEU A 105 -13.06 -1.17 -8.14
CA LEU A 105 -12.26 -2.06 -9.00
C LEU A 105 -10.75 -1.80 -8.83
N PHE A 106 -10.36 -0.54 -8.58
CA PHE A 106 -8.96 -0.10 -8.53
C PHE A 106 -8.39 0.09 -7.13
N PHE A 107 -9.21 0.44 -6.14
CA PHE A 107 -8.83 0.68 -4.74
C PHE A 107 -9.69 -0.24 -3.85
N ASN A 108 -9.25 -1.48 -3.74
CA ASN A 108 -9.94 -2.53 -2.99
C ASN A 108 -8.94 -3.31 -2.13
N PHE A 109 -9.42 -4.32 -1.41
CA PHE A 109 -8.61 -5.23 -0.62
C PHE A 109 -7.40 -5.80 -1.39
N TRP A 110 -7.55 -6.02 -2.71
CA TRP A 110 -6.47 -6.49 -3.58
C TRP A 110 -5.30 -5.50 -3.66
N THR A 111 -5.56 -4.20 -3.80
CA THR A 111 -4.50 -3.19 -3.83
C THR A 111 -3.82 -3.05 -2.48
N PHE A 112 -4.56 -3.23 -1.38
CA PHE A 112 -3.97 -3.29 -0.05
C PHE A 112 -3.02 -4.49 0.09
N LEU A 113 -3.41 -5.66 -0.40
CA LEU A 113 -2.55 -6.86 -0.45
C LEU A 113 -1.29 -6.64 -1.29
N VAL A 114 -1.40 -6.00 -2.46
CA VAL A 114 -0.25 -5.66 -3.31
C VAL A 114 0.75 -4.77 -2.55
N CYS A 115 0.25 -3.74 -1.85
CA CYS A 115 1.10 -2.88 -1.03
C CYS A 115 1.72 -3.62 0.16
N LEU A 116 0.99 -4.55 0.79
CA LEU A 116 1.57 -5.43 1.82
C LEU A 116 2.67 -6.34 1.26
N CYS A 117 2.52 -6.89 0.05
CA CYS A 117 3.58 -7.65 -0.60
C CYS A 117 4.81 -6.78 -0.87
N LEU A 118 4.64 -5.52 -1.26
CA LEU A 118 5.74 -4.57 -1.39
C LEU A 118 6.43 -4.30 -0.05
N SER A 119 5.67 -4.11 1.03
CA SER A 119 6.26 -3.98 2.38
C SER A 119 7.02 -5.24 2.81
N ALA A 120 6.49 -6.43 2.52
CA ALA A 120 7.16 -7.70 2.81
C ALA A 120 8.42 -7.91 1.94
N LEU A 121 8.42 -7.47 0.68
CA LEU A 121 9.62 -7.48 -0.15
C LEU A 121 10.65 -6.44 0.32
N GLY A 122 10.18 -5.28 0.75
CA GLY A 122 10.98 -4.20 1.29
C GLY A 122 11.69 -4.59 2.59
N SER A 123 11.08 -5.41 3.45
CA SER A 123 11.70 -5.83 4.72
C SER A 123 13.00 -6.62 4.51
N PHE A 124 13.15 -7.34 3.39
CA PHE A 124 14.42 -8.00 3.06
C PHE A 124 15.56 -7.01 2.83
N TYR A 125 15.27 -5.82 2.30
CA TYR A 125 16.28 -4.77 2.10
C TYR A 125 16.72 -4.13 3.43
N LEU A 126 15.86 -4.09 4.44
CA LEU A 126 16.22 -3.62 5.79
C LEU A 126 17.22 -4.57 6.44
N LYS A 127 16.97 -5.88 6.37
CA LYS A 127 17.87 -6.90 6.94
C LYS A 127 19.28 -6.85 6.33
N ILE A 128 19.39 -6.62 5.03
CA ILE A 128 20.69 -6.51 4.31
C ILE A 128 21.47 -5.25 4.72
N ARG A 129 20.78 -4.16 5.11
CA ARG A 129 21.41 -2.89 5.53
C ARG A 129 21.77 -2.83 7.01
N LEU A 130 21.07 -3.57 7.88
CA LEU A 130 21.29 -3.57 9.33
C LEU A 130 22.30 -4.64 9.79
N LYS A 131 22.42 -5.77 9.08
CA LYS A 131 23.43 -6.81 9.37
C LYS A 131 24.90 -6.53 9.02
N PRO A 132 25.30 -5.60 8.12
CA PRO A 132 26.71 -5.36 7.89
C PRO A 132 27.37 -4.68 9.10
N VAL A 133 26.60 -3.99 9.95
CA VAL A 133 27.13 -3.27 11.11
C VAL A 133 27.54 -4.21 12.26
N GLU A 134 26.87 -5.36 12.42
CA GLU A 134 27.23 -6.34 13.46
C GLU A 134 28.52 -7.11 13.12
N ILE A 135 28.85 -7.27 11.83
CA ILE A 135 30.08 -7.95 11.41
C ILE A 135 31.31 -7.11 11.74
N TYR A 136 31.27 -5.80 11.47
CA TYR A 136 32.39 -4.90 11.79
C TYR A 136 32.58 -4.65 13.28
N LYS A 137 31.54 -4.82 14.10
CA LYS A 137 31.66 -4.62 15.56
C LYS A 137 32.33 -5.82 16.24
N ASN A 138 32.09 -7.03 15.76
CA ASN A 138 32.72 -8.25 16.28
C ASN A 138 34.18 -8.44 15.81
N GLU A 139 34.57 -7.79 14.71
CA GLU A 139 35.97 -7.75 14.25
C GLU A 139 36.81 -6.67 14.96
N ALA A 140 36.17 -5.66 15.59
CA ALA A 140 36.86 -4.62 16.35
C ALA A 140 37.07 -4.98 17.83
N GLU A 141 36.49 -6.10 18.30
CA GLU A 141 36.62 -6.62 19.67
C GLU A 141 37.48 -7.91 19.78
N ASN A 142 38.11 -8.33 18.67
CA ASN A 142 39.14 -9.41 18.62
C ASN A 142 40.49 -8.84 18.19
#